data_AF-A0A535AQS0-F1
#
_entry.id   AF-A0A535AQS0-F1
#
_cell.length_a   1.000
_cell.length_b   1.000
_cell.length_c   1.000
_cell.angle_alpha   90.00
_cell.angle_beta   90.00
_cell.angle_gamma   90.00
#
_symmetry.space_group_name_H-M   'P 1'
#
loop_
_entity.id
_entity.type
_entity.pdbx_description
1 polymer ?
#
loop_
_entity_poly.entity_id
_entity_poly.type
_entity_poly.pdbx_seq_one_letter_code
_entity_poly.pdbx_strand_id
1 'polypeptide(L)'
;MVDALHEIHRVLALGGLLVDARPDSRVLGHAEHVTAGGHRSVGTIRTARAELGNDRASDRAITRVKRERLFRSRRKGRFWHRVPFDGLAALQEYLREHLRFEHRVRWTAGTATRRRIKDDRFTIRRAVRYELLERVSGQT
;
A
#
# COMPACT_ATOMS: atom_id res chain seq x y z
N MET A 1 12.84 -5.11 -12.18
CA MET A 1 12.32 -5.66 -10.89
C MET A 1 12.65 -7.15 -10.73
N VAL A 2 12.47 -7.98 -11.77
CA VAL A 2 12.92 -9.40 -11.71
C VAL A 2 14.42 -9.49 -11.40
N ASP A 3 15.23 -8.63 -12.00
CA ASP A 3 16.69 -8.60 -11.76
C ASP A 3 17.02 -8.24 -10.31
N ALA A 4 16.26 -7.30 -9.72
CA ALA A 4 16.40 -6.96 -8.31
C ALA A 4 16.06 -8.15 -7.39
N LEU A 5 15.08 -8.99 -7.75
CA LEU A 5 14.75 -10.19 -6.98
C LEU A 5 15.84 -11.27 -7.10
N HIS A 6 16.49 -11.38 -8.26
CA HIS A 6 17.66 -12.25 -8.44
C HIS A 6 18.84 -11.75 -7.61
N GLU A 7 19.07 -10.44 -7.60
CA GLU A 7 20.11 -9.83 -6.79
C GLU A 7 19.86 -10.04 -5.28
N ILE A 8 18.62 -9.85 -4.83
CA ILE A 8 18.22 -10.17 -3.45
C ILE A 8 18.46 -11.65 -3.14
N HIS A 9 18.10 -12.56 -4.04
CA HIS A 9 18.35 -14.00 -3.85
C HIS A 9 19.83 -14.29 -3.65
N ARG A 10 20.71 -13.66 -4.46
CA ARG A 10 22.16 -13.83 -4.37
C ARG A 10 22.70 -13.51 -2.98
N VAL A 11 22.26 -12.39 -2.39
CA VAL A 11 22.82 -11.87 -1.12
C VAL A 11 22.12 -12.37 0.15
N LEU A 12 20.85 -12.80 0.06
CA LEU A 12 20.07 -13.22 1.23
C LEU A 12 20.53 -14.60 1.71
N ALA A 13 20.81 -14.86 2.99
CA ALA A 13 21.21 -16.21 3.42
C ALA A 13 20.14 -17.29 3.07
N LEU A 14 20.55 -18.56 2.95
CA LEU A 14 19.61 -19.68 2.77
C LEU A 14 18.61 -19.71 3.94
N GLY A 15 17.32 -19.83 3.65
CA GLY A 15 16.26 -19.70 4.67
C GLY A 15 15.95 -18.26 5.10
N GLY A 16 16.68 -17.28 4.58
CA GLY A 16 16.41 -15.86 4.84
C GLY A 16 15.11 -15.39 4.20
N LEU A 17 14.53 -14.31 4.76
CA LEU A 17 13.21 -13.80 4.36
C LEU A 17 13.31 -12.48 3.59
N LEU A 18 12.65 -12.44 2.45
CA LEU A 18 12.26 -11.22 1.73
C LEU A 18 10.80 -10.91 2.04
N VAL A 19 10.52 -9.66 2.42
CA VAL A 19 9.16 -9.16 2.63
C VAL A 19 8.75 -8.31 1.43
N ASP A 20 7.89 -8.84 0.56
CA ASP A 20 7.20 -8.02 -0.44
C ASP A 20 5.97 -7.39 0.24
N ALA A 21 6.02 -6.10 0.59
CA ALA A 21 4.92 -5.37 1.20
C ALA A 21 4.57 -4.13 0.37
N ARG A 22 3.35 -4.09 -0.17
CA ARG A 22 2.89 -3.04 -1.08
C ARG A 22 1.45 -2.64 -0.78
N PRO A 23 1.11 -1.34 -0.78
CA PRO A 23 -0.27 -0.88 -0.87
C PRO A 23 -1.03 -1.66 -1.95
N ASP A 24 -2.23 -2.13 -1.59
CA ASP A 24 -3.06 -2.92 -2.49
C ASP A 24 -3.91 -2.00 -3.35
N SER A 25 -3.45 -1.75 -4.59
CA SER A 25 -4.09 -0.79 -5.50
C SER A 25 -5.54 -1.15 -5.88
N ARG A 26 -5.95 -2.39 -5.61
CA ARG A 26 -7.30 -2.91 -5.90
C ARG A 26 -8.32 -2.56 -4.81
N VAL A 27 -7.85 -2.08 -3.66
CA VAL A 27 -8.68 -1.75 -2.50
C VAL A 27 -8.71 -0.23 -2.32
N LEU A 28 -9.89 0.32 -2.06
CA LEU A 28 -10.03 1.75 -1.80
C LEU A 28 -9.31 2.15 -0.51
N GLY A 29 -8.61 3.28 -0.56
CA GLY A 29 -8.19 3.99 0.63
C GLY A 29 -9.36 4.76 1.24
N HIS A 30 -9.25 5.11 2.52
CA HIS A 30 -10.24 5.89 3.24
C HIS A 30 -9.57 7.15 3.80
N ALA A 31 -10.17 8.30 3.54
CA ALA A 31 -9.88 9.51 4.30
C ALA A 31 -10.70 9.43 5.59
N GLU A 32 -10.03 9.42 6.74
CA GLU A 32 -10.64 9.30 8.05
C GLU A 32 -10.39 10.58 8.85
N HIS A 33 -11.44 11.12 9.46
CA HIS A 33 -11.38 12.15 10.49
C HIS A 33 -11.06 11.49 11.83
N VAL A 34 -10.08 12.03 12.56
CA VAL A 34 -9.72 11.55 13.89
C VAL A 34 -10.57 12.28 14.93
N THR A 35 -11.23 11.49 15.77
CA THR A 35 -12.10 11.97 16.85
C THR A 35 -11.65 11.35 18.17
N ALA A 36 -12.18 11.84 19.30
CA ALA A 36 -11.95 11.20 20.60
C ALA A 36 -12.38 9.72 20.63
N GLY A 37 -13.41 9.34 19.85
CA GLY A 37 -13.91 7.97 19.73
C GLY A 37 -13.16 7.10 18.70
N GLY A 38 -12.06 7.60 18.12
CA GLY A 38 -11.28 6.88 17.11
C GLY A 38 -11.41 7.49 15.71
N HIS A 39 -11.40 6.64 14.68
CA HIS A 39 -11.32 7.06 13.28
C HIS A 39 -12.66 6.92 12.57
N ARG A 40 -13.16 8.00 11.97
CA ARG A 40 -14.38 8.01 11.18
C ARG A 40 -14.08 8.26 9.71
N SER A 41 -14.45 7.32 8.84
CA SER A 41 -14.33 7.54 7.39
C SER A 41 -15.24 8.69 6.93
N VAL A 42 -14.66 9.65 6.21
CA VAL A 42 -15.33 10.84 5.64
C VAL A 42 -15.21 10.91 4.11
N GLY A 43 -14.47 9.99 3.51
CA GLY A 43 -14.38 9.83 2.07
C GLY A 43 -13.55 8.62 1.68
N THR A 44 -13.55 8.30 0.39
CA THR A 44 -12.73 7.24 -0.19
C THR A 44 -11.70 7.81 -1.17
N ILE A 45 -10.59 7.11 -1.32
CA ILE A 45 -9.48 7.47 -2.18
C ILE A 45 -9.23 6.30 -3.11
N ARG A 46 -9.27 6.54 -4.41
CA ARG A 46 -8.91 5.54 -5.42
C ARG A 46 -7.42 5.57 -5.67
N THR A 47 -6.88 4.41 -5.99
CA THR A 47 -5.51 4.27 -6.48
C THR A 47 -5.48 4.65 -7.96
N ALA A 48 -4.41 5.32 -8.40
CA ALA A 48 -4.24 5.70 -9.80
C ALA A 48 -4.20 4.45 -10.69
N ARG A 49 -4.78 4.53 -11.90
CA ARG A 49 -4.87 3.36 -12.81
C ARG A 49 -3.50 2.80 -13.20
N ALA A 50 -2.48 3.65 -13.32
CA ALA A 50 -1.10 3.23 -13.60
C ALA A 50 -0.57 2.25 -12.54
N GLU A 51 -0.93 2.45 -11.27
CA GLU A 51 -0.47 1.63 -10.16
C GLU A 51 -1.07 0.21 -10.18
N LEU A 52 -2.26 0.03 -10.74
CA LEU A 52 -2.80 -1.32 -11.01
C LEU A 52 -1.90 -2.07 -12.01
N GLY A 53 -1.33 -1.38 -12.99
CA GLY A 53 -0.36 -1.93 -13.93
C GLY A 53 0.94 -2.32 -13.23
N ASN A 54 1.47 -1.42 -12.40
CA ASN A 54 2.69 -1.64 -11.61
C ASN A 54 2.53 -2.83 -10.64
N ASP A 55 1.38 -2.95 -9.98
CA ASP A 55 1.08 -4.08 -9.11
C ASP A 55 1.03 -5.40 -9.88
N ARG A 56 0.42 -5.43 -11.08
CA ARG A 56 0.39 -6.63 -11.92
C ARG A 56 1.78 -7.02 -12.42
N ALA A 57 2.58 -6.04 -12.84
CA ALA A 57 3.98 -6.29 -13.25
C ALA A 57 4.78 -6.89 -12.10
N SER A 58 4.55 -6.36 -10.90
CA SER A 58 5.20 -6.86 -9.70
C SER A 58 4.78 -8.28 -9.35
N ASP A 59 3.48 -8.58 -9.44
CA ASP A 59 2.93 -9.90 -9.19
C ASP A 59 3.48 -10.96 -10.17
N ARG A 60 3.71 -10.57 -11.43
CA ARG A 60 4.34 -11.43 -12.42
C ARG A 60 5.80 -11.75 -12.06
N ALA A 61 6.56 -10.76 -11.61
CA ALA A 61 7.96 -10.97 -11.21
C ALA A 61 8.08 -11.90 -10.00
N ILE A 62 7.23 -11.70 -8.97
CA ILE A 62 7.17 -12.57 -7.79
C ILE A 62 6.77 -14.00 -8.19
N THR A 63 5.79 -14.13 -9.10
CA THR A 63 5.39 -15.44 -9.65
C THR A 63 6.55 -16.10 -10.39
N ARG A 64 7.33 -15.35 -11.17
CA ARG A 64 8.48 -15.86 -11.92
C ARG A 64 9.56 -16.44 -11.02
N VAL A 65 10.05 -15.68 -10.03
CA VAL A 65 11.11 -16.16 -9.12
C VAL A 65 10.69 -17.34 -8.24
N LYS A 66 9.38 -17.48 -7.97
CA LYS A 66 8.83 -18.69 -7.33
C LYS A 66 8.84 -19.90 -8.27
N ARG A 67 8.53 -19.72 -9.55
CA ARG A 67 8.60 -20.80 -10.56
C ARG A 67 10.04 -21.26 -10.80
N GLU A 68 10.98 -20.33 -10.78
CA GLU A 68 12.43 -20.58 -10.86
C GLU A 68 12.99 -21.19 -9.56
N ARG A 69 12.15 -21.44 -8.54
CA ARG A 69 12.54 -22.01 -7.25
C ARG A 69 13.65 -21.20 -6.56
N LEU A 70 13.66 -19.88 -6.72
CA LEU A 70 14.55 -18.98 -5.96
C LEU A 70 13.96 -18.70 -4.58
N PHE A 71 12.65 -18.52 -4.52
CA PHE A 71 11.91 -18.27 -3.30
C PHE A 71 10.71 -19.21 -3.15
N ARG A 72 10.35 -19.53 -1.91
CA ARG A 72 9.06 -20.16 -1.57
C ARG A 72 8.20 -19.21 -0.75
N SER A 73 6.89 -19.25 -0.98
CA SER A 73 5.93 -18.49 -0.18
C SER A 73 5.76 -19.14 1.19
N ARG A 74 5.88 -18.36 2.26
CA ARG A 74 5.63 -18.83 3.64
C ARG A 74 4.32 -18.32 4.19
N ARG A 75 4.02 -17.06 3.93
CA ARG A 75 2.80 -16.41 4.38
C ARG A 75 2.45 -15.30 3.43
N LYS A 76 1.16 -15.14 3.16
CA LYS A 76 0.63 -13.97 2.47
C LYS A 76 -0.56 -13.43 3.25
N GLY A 77 -0.80 -12.14 3.15
CA GLY A 77 -1.91 -11.53 3.84
C GLY A 77 -2.09 -10.08 3.47
N ARG A 78 -2.98 -9.43 4.22
CA ARG A 78 -3.26 -8.01 4.11
C ARG A 78 -3.40 -7.44 5.52
N PHE A 79 -2.90 -6.22 5.72
CA PHE A 79 -3.16 -5.44 6.92
C PHE A 79 -3.57 -4.02 6.54
N TRP A 80 -4.14 -3.29 7.50
CA TRP A 80 -4.51 -1.90 7.33
C TRP A 80 -3.44 -1.01 7.94
N HIS A 81 -3.03 0.00 7.19
CA HIS A 81 -2.04 0.99 7.61
C HIS A 81 -2.65 2.38 7.57
N ARG A 82 -2.33 3.21 8.57
CA ARG A 82 -2.78 4.59 8.66
C ARG A 82 -1.60 5.55 8.53
N VAL A 83 -1.77 6.56 7.68
CA VAL A 83 -0.85 7.68 7.53
C VAL A 83 -1.52 8.92 8.14
N PRO A 84 -0.96 9.53 9.20
CA PRO A 84 -1.56 10.68 9.87
C PRO A 84 -1.24 12.01 9.18
N PHE A 85 -2.15 12.98 9.35
CA PHE A 85 -2.06 14.35 8.85
C PHE A 85 -2.64 15.30 9.90
N ASP A 86 -2.04 16.48 10.04
CA ASP A 86 -2.44 17.45 11.07
C ASP A 86 -3.69 18.27 10.70
N GLY A 87 -4.15 18.17 9.45
CA GLY A 87 -5.31 18.90 8.96
C GLY A 87 -5.75 18.42 7.59
N LEU A 88 -6.93 18.88 7.16
CA LEU A 88 -7.46 18.61 5.83
C LEU A 88 -6.54 19.17 4.73
N ALA A 89 -5.93 20.33 4.97
CA ALA A 89 -5.00 20.95 4.03
C ALA A 89 -3.76 20.07 3.78
N ALA A 90 -3.14 19.55 4.85
CA ALA A 90 -1.99 18.64 4.74
C ALA A 90 -2.34 17.33 4.03
N LEU A 91 -3.53 16.77 4.31
CA LEU A 91 -4.04 15.61 3.60
C LEU A 91 -4.22 15.89 2.10
N GLN A 92 -4.80 17.04 1.75
CA GLN A 92 -5.03 17.42 0.37
C GLN A 92 -3.71 17.65 -0.37
N GLU A 93 -2.73 18.28 0.27
CA GLU A 93 -1.42 18.49 -0.32
C GLU A 93 -0.72 17.18 -0.65
N TYR A 94 -0.69 16.27 0.33
CA TYR A 94 -0.18 14.93 0.11
C TYR A 94 -0.85 14.25 -1.09
N LEU A 95 -2.18 14.31 -1.21
CA LEU A 95 -2.87 13.69 -2.35
C LEU A 95 -2.54 14.35 -3.69
N ARG A 96 -2.29 15.66 -3.72
CA ARG A 96 -1.88 16.36 -4.95
C ARG A 96 -0.52 15.87 -5.44
N GLU A 97 0.45 15.73 -4.56
CA GLU A 97 1.82 15.35 -4.93
C GLU A 97 2.00 13.84 -5.12
N HIS A 98 1.15 13.03 -4.48
CA HIS A 98 1.40 11.60 -4.38
C HIS A 98 0.95 10.83 -5.64
N LEU A 99 1.92 10.28 -6.38
CA LEU A 99 1.74 9.54 -7.64
C LEU A 99 0.82 8.31 -7.54
N ARG A 100 0.60 7.80 -6.33
CA ARG A 100 -0.09 6.52 -6.12
C ARG A 100 -1.60 6.62 -6.03
N PHE A 101 -2.13 7.77 -5.63
CA PHE A 101 -3.57 7.94 -5.49
C PHE A 101 -4.11 8.75 -6.67
N GLU A 102 -5.39 8.61 -6.97
CA GLU A 102 -6.09 9.68 -7.66
C GLU A 102 -5.93 10.93 -6.78
N HIS A 103 -5.53 12.06 -7.36
CA HIS A 103 -5.18 13.30 -6.66
C HIS A 103 -6.35 14.00 -5.93
N ARG A 104 -7.38 13.23 -5.54
CA ARG A 104 -8.61 13.70 -4.90
C ARG A 104 -9.26 12.62 -4.04
N VAL A 105 -9.93 13.08 -2.98
CA VAL A 105 -10.86 12.26 -2.19
C VAL A 105 -12.25 12.33 -2.82
N ARG A 106 -12.93 11.19 -2.93
CA ARG A 106 -14.38 11.14 -3.11
C ARG A 106 -15.05 11.26 -1.75
N TRP A 107 -15.51 12.46 -1.44
CA TRP A 107 -16.11 12.77 -0.14
C TRP A 107 -17.48 12.10 0.04
N THR A 108 -17.70 11.51 1.21
CA THR A 108 -19.03 11.11 1.69
C THR A 108 -19.57 12.12 2.71
N ALA A 109 -18.69 12.81 3.44
CA ALA A 109 -19.06 13.93 4.29
C ALA A 109 -19.43 15.16 3.46
N GLY A 110 -20.55 15.80 3.81
CA GLY A 110 -21.01 17.05 3.20
C GLY A 110 -20.02 18.21 3.40
N THR A 111 -20.14 19.25 2.58
CA THR A 111 -19.24 20.41 2.61
C THR A 111 -19.22 21.14 3.96
N ALA A 112 -20.39 21.32 4.59
CA ALA A 112 -20.47 21.97 5.91
C ALA A 112 -19.68 21.18 6.97
N THR A 113 -19.85 19.85 7.00
CA THR A 113 -19.09 18.97 7.89
C THR A 113 -17.59 19.12 7.64
N ARG A 114 -17.14 19.03 6.38
CA ARG A 114 -15.72 19.15 6.02
C ARG A 114 -15.11 20.48 6.43
N ARG A 115 -15.86 21.59 6.33
CA ARG A 115 -15.41 22.91 6.80
C ARG A 115 -15.24 22.94 8.32
N ARG A 116 -16.16 22.31 9.07
CA ARG A 116 -16.11 22.28 10.53
C ARG A 116 -14.91 21.49 11.05
N ILE A 117 -14.54 20.41 10.39
CA ILE A 117 -13.45 19.51 10.82
C ILE A 117 -12.12 19.77 10.10
N LYS A 118 -11.99 20.89 9.38
CA LYS A 118 -10.88 21.11 8.45
C LYS A 118 -9.50 21.18 9.15
N ASP A 119 -9.48 21.68 10.38
CA ASP A 119 -8.28 21.87 11.19
C ASP A 119 -8.06 20.70 12.16
N ASP A 120 -8.95 19.70 12.16
CA ASP A 120 -8.80 18.48 12.95
C ASP A 120 -7.81 17.53 12.26
N ARG A 121 -7.28 16.56 13.02
CA ARG A 121 -6.38 15.54 12.46
C ARG A 121 -7.13 14.58 11.53
N PHE A 122 -6.44 14.15 10.48
CA PHE A 122 -6.91 13.16 9.53
C PHE A 122 -5.96 11.99 9.41
N THR A 123 -6.44 10.86 8.92
CA THR A 123 -5.59 9.76 8.47
C THR A 123 -6.03 9.24 7.11
N ILE A 124 -5.10 8.79 6.27
CA ILE A 124 -5.41 7.86 5.19
C ILE A 124 -5.27 6.45 5.72
N ARG A 125 -6.37 5.70 5.78
CA ARG A 125 -6.33 4.25 5.99
C ARG A 125 -6.29 3.53 4.65
N ARG A 126 -5.25 2.74 4.43
CA ARG A 126 -5.05 1.96 3.20
C ARG A 126 -4.71 0.50 3.49
N ALA A 127 -5.11 -0.38 2.58
CA ALA A 127 -4.71 -1.78 2.62
C ALA A 127 -3.26 -1.92 2.14
N VAL A 128 -2.47 -2.72 2.85
CA VAL A 128 -1.14 -3.17 2.43
C VAL A 128 -1.21 -4.69 2.33
N ARG A 129 -0.94 -5.21 1.13
CA ARG A 129 -0.78 -6.64 0.91
C ARG A 129 0.68 -7.01 1.12
N TYR A 130 0.93 -8.17 1.69
CA TYR A 130 2.28 -8.68 1.86
C TYR A 130 2.41 -10.15 1.48
N GLU A 131 3.62 -10.55 1.09
CA GLU A 131 4.06 -11.93 0.97
C GLU A 131 5.46 -12.07 1.60
N LEU A 132 5.59 -13.04 2.51
CA LEU A 132 6.87 -13.46 3.08
C LEU A 132 7.45 -14.56 2.19
N LEU A 133 8.59 -14.26 1.57
CA LEU A 133 9.29 -15.11 0.63
C LEU A 133 10.58 -15.60 1.27
N GLU A 134 10.71 -16.90 1.43
CA GLU A 134 11.92 -17.51 1.97
C GLU A 134 12.85 -17.93 0.83
N ARG A 135 14.13 -17.56 0.90
CA ARG A 135 15.15 -18.06 -0.03
C ARG A 135 15.27 -19.57 0.12
N VAL A 136 15.19 -20.28 -1.00
CA VAL A 136 15.50 -21.70 -1.06
C VAL A 136 16.77 -21.93 -1.89
N SER A 137 17.37 -23.11 -1.75
CA SER A 137 18.45 -23.55 -2.61
C SER A 137 17.88 -23.70 -4.03
N GLY A 138 18.22 -22.77 -4.92
CA GLY A 138 17.94 -22.94 -6.34
C GLY A 138 18.60 -24.24 -6.80
N GLN A 139 17.95 -25.00 -7.67
CA GLN A 139 18.65 -26.06 -8.39
C GLN A 139 19.71 -25.37 -9.26
N THR A 140 20.98 -25.57 -8.93
CA THR A 140 22.10 -25.36 -9.86
C THR A 140 21.92 -26.23 -11.09
#